data_AF-A0A0L6JLS3-F1
#
_entry.id   AF-A0A0L6JLS3-F1
#
_cell.length_a   1.000
_cell.length_b   1.000
_cell.length_c   1.000
_cell.angle_alpha   90.00
_cell.angle_beta   90.00
_cell.angle_gamma   90.00
#
_symmetry.space_group_name_H-M   'P 1'
#
loop_
_entity.id
_entity.type
_entity.pdbx_description
1 polymer ?
#
loop_
_entity_poly.entity_id
_entity_poly.type
_entity_poly.pdbx_seq_one_letter_code
_entity_poly.pdbx_strand_id
1 'polypeptide(L)'
;MKIPFKRLFSLSHGRSKGVTLPEVLVAVSIFSVIVVPFLGTFLSASNNNVVSKDILYSSIISQKAMDDIKARPLLLTDKAGKPAELYESEGLYKVYYKIDGIKTDELPEGTNEFDFDLYSKNICQEFVVEGSTVKLNGFSYSLVNGGVPEKYQLYISKSSDGYNYIFKKGGIFQNDGLITPDTEINEKISFIGGGTDKFELHVTVDDTVDKNVNFYIVDDDNSRLILVNDGNKSFNRYMYAVSDQVNYSDSLYKIEVTVYKGPDVINRLISYVNK
;
A
#
# COMPACT_ATOMS: atom_id res chain seq x y z
N MET A 1 5.84 35.52 33.18
CA MET A 1 6.08 35.61 34.63
C MET A 1 7.44 36.26 34.86
N LYS A 2 7.48 37.57 35.17
CA LYS A 2 8.73 38.34 35.36
C LYS A 2 9.10 38.31 36.84
N ILE A 3 10.13 37.54 37.20
CA ILE A 3 10.71 37.65 38.55
C ILE A 3 11.51 38.97 38.58
N PRO A 4 11.21 39.91 39.49
CA PRO A 4 11.91 41.18 39.53
C PRO A 4 13.32 40.99 40.11
N PHE A 5 14.32 40.98 39.23
CA PHE A 5 15.76 40.94 39.56
C PHE A 5 16.22 42.07 40.51
N LYS A 6 15.38 43.11 40.71
CA LYS A 6 15.66 44.28 41.55
C LYS A 6 15.81 43.99 43.05
N ARG A 7 15.33 42.85 43.58
CA ARG A 7 15.42 42.59 45.03
C ARG A 7 16.68 41.83 45.49
N LEU A 8 17.37 41.12 44.59
CA LEU A 8 18.58 40.38 44.96
C LEU A 8 19.78 41.28 45.32
N PHE A 9 19.87 42.49 44.76
CA PHE A 9 20.95 43.43 45.08
C PHE A 9 20.70 44.32 46.31
N SER A 10 19.47 44.36 46.84
CA SER A 10 19.14 45.23 47.98
C SER A 10 19.58 44.68 49.35
N LEU A 11 19.95 43.40 49.44
CA LEU A 11 20.47 42.79 50.68
C LEU A 11 21.97 43.08 50.94
N SER A 12 22.65 43.81 50.04
CA SER A 12 24.08 44.10 50.14
C SER A 12 24.44 45.45 50.79
N HIS A 13 23.48 46.29 51.17
CA HIS A 13 23.74 47.70 51.54
C HIS A 13 23.91 47.97 53.06
N GLY A 14 24.39 47.01 53.83
CA GLY A 14 24.54 47.16 55.30
C GLY A 14 25.96 47.08 55.88
N ARG A 15 26.97 46.57 55.15
CA ARG A 15 28.35 46.44 55.66
C ARG A 15 29.35 46.56 54.51
N SER A 16 30.16 47.62 54.51
CA SER A 16 31.30 47.83 53.61
C SER A 16 32.51 46.94 53.97
N LYS A 17 32.28 45.67 54.29
CA LYS A 17 33.37 44.69 54.41
C LYS A 17 33.63 44.13 53.02
N GLY A 18 34.83 44.38 52.49
CA GLY A 18 35.24 43.83 51.20
C GLY A 18 35.13 42.30 51.21
N VAL A 19 34.74 41.73 50.07
CA VAL A 19 34.68 40.27 49.90
C VAL A 19 36.09 39.73 50.11
N THR A 20 36.24 38.79 51.02
CA THR A 20 37.55 38.20 51.29
C THR A 20 37.88 37.15 50.21
N LEU A 21 39.16 37.03 49.85
CA LEU A 21 39.62 36.05 48.85
C LEU A 21 39.16 34.60 49.15
N PRO A 22 39.13 34.12 50.41
CA PRO A 22 38.57 32.82 50.74
C PRO A 22 37.08 32.67 50.41
N GLU A 23 36.26 33.70 50.63
CA GLU A 23 34.82 33.66 50.32
C GLU A 23 34.59 33.52 48.80
N VAL A 24 35.38 34.22 47.98
CA VAL A 24 35.33 34.10 46.52
C VAL A 24 35.71 32.69 46.08
N LEU A 25 36.78 32.12 46.65
CA LEU A 25 37.23 30.77 46.31
C LEU A 25 36.16 29.72 46.63
N VAL A 26 35.57 29.77 47.83
CA VAL A 26 34.52 28.84 48.24
C VAL A 26 33.28 28.98 47.34
N ALA A 27 32.87 30.20 47.00
CA ALA A 27 31.75 30.43 46.09
C ALA A 27 32.00 29.85 44.68
N VAL A 28 33.20 30.02 44.13
CA VAL A 28 33.58 29.46 42.82
C VAL A 28 33.64 27.93 42.86
N SER A 29 34.15 27.34 43.95
CA SER A 29 34.19 25.89 44.14
C SER A 29 32.78 25.29 44.17
N ILE A 30 31.87 25.87 44.96
CA ILE A 30 30.47 25.41 45.03
C ILE A 30 29.80 25.58 43.66
N PHE A 31 30.01 26.71 42.99
CA PHE A 31 29.45 26.94 41.65
C PHE A 31 29.96 25.93 40.63
N SER A 32 31.24 25.56 40.68
CA SER A 32 31.83 24.57 39.77
C SER A 32 31.23 23.18 39.98
N VAL A 33 31.04 22.76 41.25
CA VAL A 33 30.40 21.48 41.59
C VAL A 33 28.96 21.42 41.05
N ILE A 34 28.25 22.55 41.05
CA ILE A 34 26.89 22.64 40.54
C ILE A 34 26.86 22.67 39.01
N VAL A 35 27.69 23.49 38.35
CA VAL A 35 27.59 23.73 36.90
C VAL A 35 28.05 22.56 36.05
N VAL A 36 29.09 21.83 36.48
CA VAL A 36 29.67 20.71 35.72
C VAL A 36 28.62 19.65 35.30
N PRO A 37 27.76 19.13 36.20
CA PRO A 37 26.74 18.15 35.80
C PRO A 37 25.67 18.74 34.86
N PHE A 38 25.29 20.00 35.01
CA PHE A 38 24.29 20.63 34.13
C PHE A 38 24.80 20.91 32.72
N LEU A 39 26.10 21.15 32.55
CA LEU A 39 26.67 21.39 31.23
C LEU A 39 26.49 20.18 30.31
N GLY A 40 26.70 18.97 30.84
CA GLY A 40 26.47 17.73 30.07
C GLY A 40 25.01 17.57 29.64
N THR A 41 24.07 17.80 30.56
CA THR A 41 22.63 17.75 30.25
C THR A 41 22.21 18.82 29.25
N PHE A 42 22.76 20.04 29.36
CA PHE A 42 22.46 21.13 28.42
C PHE A 42 22.96 20.81 27.01
N LEU A 43 24.20 20.32 26.87
CA LEU A 43 24.76 19.93 25.58
C LEU A 43 23.97 18.76 24.96
N SER A 44 23.62 17.76 25.77
CA SER A 44 22.78 16.65 25.32
C SER A 44 21.40 17.12 24.86
N ALA A 45 20.73 17.98 25.63
CA ALA A 45 19.43 18.53 25.27
C ALA A 45 19.49 19.38 24.00
N SER A 46 20.54 20.21 23.86
CA SER A 46 20.75 21.02 22.65
C SER A 46 20.95 20.14 21.41
N ASN A 47 21.79 19.10 21.51
CA ASN A 47 22.01 18.16 20.40
C ASN A 47 20.74 17.38 20.06
N ASN A 48 20.00 16.90 21.07
CA ASN A 48 18.74 16.18 20.86
C ASN A 48 17.69 17.07 20.18
N ASN A 49 17.63 18.36 20.50
CA ASN A 49 16.72 19.31 19.83
C ASN A 49 17.07 19.50 18.36
N VAL A 50 18.37 19.59 18.02
CA VAL A 50 18.81 19.71 16.62
C VAL A 50 18.48 18.44 15.85
N VAL A 51 18.80 17.27 16.40
CA VAL A 51 18.48 15.97 15.78
C VAL A 51 16.98 15.79 15.60
N SER A 52 16.18 16.15 16.60
CA SER A 52 14.71 16.06 16.52
C SER A 52 14.15 16.96 15.43
N LYS A 53 14.71 18.17 15.26
CA LYS A 53 14.32 19.08 14.19
C LYS A 53 14.65 18.51 12.81
N ASP A 54 15.82 17.88 12.66
CA ASP A 54 16.23 17.24 11.41
C ASP A 54 15.32 16.04 11.05
N ILE A 55 14.96 15.22 12.04
CA ILE A 55 14.02 14.09 11.85
C ILE A 55 12.63 14.59 11.44
N LEU A 56 12.11 15.62 12.10
CA LEU A 56 10.81 16.19 11.77
C LEU A 56 10.79 16.74 10.33
N TYR A 57 11.80 17.53 9.97
CA TYR A 57 11.88 18.14 8.65
C TYR A 57 12.03 17.09 7.53
N SER A 58 12.93 16.11 7.72
CA SER A 58 13.10 15.00 6.78
C SER A 58 11.85 14.13 6.66
N SER A 59 11.06 13.98 7.72
CA SER A 59 9.74 13.31 7.68
C SER A 59 8.76 14.03 6.78
N ILE A 60 8.62 15.35 6.93
CA ILE A 60 7.73 16.17 6.09
C ILE A 60 8.15 16.06 4.62
N ILE A 61 9.44 16.19 4.32
CA ILE A 61 9.95 16.05 2.95
C ILE A 61 9.67 14.66 2.39
N SER A 62 9.96 13.60 3.15
CA SER A 62 9.74 12.22 2.68
C SER A 62 8.28 11.92 2.37
N GLN A 63 7.35 12.43 3.18
CA GLN A 63 5.91 12.27 2.96
C GLN A 63 5.46 13.01 1.71
N LYS A 64 5.88 14.27 1.55
CA LYS A 64 5.56 15.06 0.36
C LYS A 64 6.10 14.41 -0.92
N ALA A 65 7.35 13.94 -0.89
CA ALA A 65 7.98 13.24 -2.01
C ALA A 65 7.25 11.92 -2.32
N MET A 66 6.85 11.17 -1.29
CA MET A 66 6.06 9.96 -1.44
C MET A 66 4.74 10.25 -2.15
N ASP A 67 3.98 11.24 -1.67
CA ASP A 67 2.68 11.59 -2.24
C ASP A 67 2.80 12.07 -3.69
N ASP A 68 3.83 12.87 -4.01
CA ASP A 68 4.13 13.30 -5.38
C ASP A 68 4.45 12.12 -6.31
N ILE A 69 5.23 11.14 -5.84
CA ILE A 69 5.55 9.93 -6.62
C ILE A 69 4.28 9.12 -6.87
N LYS A 70 3.44 8.94 -5.84
CA LYS A 70 2.15 8.24 -5.96
C LYS A 70 1.19 8.93 -6.93
N ALA A 71 1.19 10.26 -6.94
CA ALA A 71 0.33 11.07 -7.80
C ALA A 71 0.77 11.07 -9.28
N ARG A 72 1.95 10.51 -9.63
CA ARG A 72 2.50 10.52 -10.99
C ARG A 72 2.57 9.12 -11.59
N PRO A 73 1.54 8.72 -12.37
CA PRO A 73 1.43 7.39 -12.95
C PRO A 73 2.64 6.85 -13.68
N LEU A 74 3.38 7.72 -14.36
CA LEU A 74 4.51 7.38 -15.24
C LEU A 74 5.81 7.07 -14.48
N LEU A 75 5.94 7.50 -13.22
CA LEU A 75 7.13 7.23 -12.43
C LEU A 75 7.16 5.79 -11.88
N LEU A 76 6.00 5.15 -11.78
CA LEU A 76 5.87 3.80 -11.21
C LEU A 76 6.40 2.70 -12.12
N THR A 77 6.52 2.97 -13.43
CA THR A 77 7.15 2.06 -14.39
C THR A 77 8.67 2.15 -14.40
N ASP A 78 9.24 3.15 -13.72
CA ASP A 78 10.66 3.48 -13.75
C ASP A 78 11.39 2.78 -12.59
N LYS A 79 12.37 1.92 -12.91
CA LYS A 79 13.13 1.17 -11.88
C LYS A 79 14.32 1.99 -11.36
N ALA A 80 14.54 1.84 -10.05
CA ALA A 80 15.75 2.11 -9.27
C ALA A 80 16.26 3.56 -9.10
N GLY A 81 16.42 3.97 -7.84
CA GLY A 81 17.52 4.80 -7.34
C GLY A 81 17.70 6.20 -7.91
N LYS A 82 16.64 6.83 -8.43
CA LYS A 82 16.75 8.15 -9.04
C LYS A 82 16.72 9.26 -7.97
N PRO A 83 17.51 10.33 -8.13
CA PRO A 83 17.31 11.54 -7.36
C PRO A 83 15.90 12.07 -7.64
N ALA A 84 15.19 12.49 -6.59
CA ALA A 84 13.94 13.21 -6.79
C ALA A 84 14.31 14.65 -7.20
N GLU A 85 14.47 14.90 -8.51
CA GLU A 85 14.95 16.18 -9.06
C GLU A 85 14.18 17.40 -8.51
N LEU A 86 12.89 17.22 -8.24
CA LEU A 86 12.02 18.25 -7.62
C LEU A 86 12.45 18.68 -6.21
N TYR A 87 13.28 17.88 -5.56
CA TYR A 87 13.73 18.03 -4.18
C TYR A 87 15.24 18.28 -4.08
N GLU A 88 15.95 18.48 -5.21
CA GLU A 88 17.38 18.86 -5.20
C GLU A 88 17.61 20.25 -4.58
N SER A 89 16.57 21.08 -4.46
CA SER A 89 16.61 22.43 -3.92
C SER A 89 16.35 22.53 -2.40
N GLU A 90 16.11 21.41 -1.70
CA GLU A 90 15.81 21.37 -0.25
C GLU A 90 17.06 21.54 0.64
N GLY A 91 17.96 22.44 0.24
CA GLY A 91 19.12 22.88 1.01
C GLY A 91 20.15 21.78 1.27
N LEU A 92 20.26 21.34 2.53
CA LEU A 92 21.22 20.32 2.97
C LEU A 92 20.70 18.89 2.80
N TYR A 93 19.43 18.72 2.43
CA TYR A 93 18.77 17.43 2.33
C TYR A 93 18.75 16.95 0.88
N LYS A 94 19.05 15.66 0.68
CA LYS A 94 18.94 15.00 -0.62
C LYS A 94 17.92 13.87 -0.53
N VAL A 95 16.96 13.87 -1.45
CA VAL A 95 15.89 12.88 -1.50
C VAL A 95 16.15 11.92 -2.65
N TYR A 96 16.23 10.64 -2.32
CA TYR A 96 16.29 9.55 -3.29
C TYR A 96 15.04 8.70 -3.16
N TYR A 97 14.61 8.13 -4.27
CA TYR A 97 13.54 7.16 -4.24
C TYR A 97 13.91 5.91 -5.03
N LYS A 98 13.34 4.79 -4.58
CA LYS A 98 13.44 3.49 -5.23
C LYS A 98 12.03 2.94 -5.35
N ILE A 99 11.64 2.65 -6.58
CA ILE A 99 10.38 1.95 -6.86
C ILE A 99 10.77 0.54 -7.26
N ASP A 100 10.44 -0.40 -6.40
CA ASP A 100 10.51 -1.82 -6.68
C ASP A 100 9.10 -2.25 -7.05
N GLY A 101 8.87 -2.53 -8.34
CA GLY A 101 7.68 -3.29 -8.72
C GLY A 101 7.80 -4.66 -8.07
N ILE A 102 6.95 -4.95 -7.09
CA ILE A 102 6.66 -6.32 -6.70
C ILE A 102 5.81 -6.83 -7.85
N LYS A 103 6.49 -7.23 -8.92
CA LYS A 103 5.88 -8.08 -9.92
C LYS A 103 5.38 -9.29 -9.15
N THR A 104 4.08 -9.52 -9.17
CA THR A 104 3.50 -10.83 -8.88
C THR A 104 3.83 -11.80 -10.03
N ASP A 105 5.06 -11.73 -10.55
CA ASP A 105 5.61 -12.60 -11.59
C ASP A 105 6.47 -13.66 -10.90
N GLU A 106 5.89 -14.38 -9.95
CA GLU A 106 6.22 -15.78 -9.74
C GLU A 106 4.88 -16.46 -9.48
N LEU A 107 4.19 -16.85 -10.57
CA LEU A 107 3.40 -18.07 -10.50
C LEU A 107 4.32 -19.10 -9.84
N PRO A 108 3.92 -19.76 -8.74
CA PRO A 108 4.76 -20.81 -8.20
C PRO A 108 5.05 -21.79 -9.35
N GLU A 109 6.33 -22.02 -9.64
CA GLU A 109 6.76 -23.06 -10.58
C GLU A 109 6.09 -24.36 -10.11
N GLY A 110 4.99 -24.75 -10.76
CA GLY A 110 4.07 -25.77 -10.24
C GLY A 110 2.61 -25.61 -10.62
N THR A 111 2.12 -24.46 -11.09
CA THR A 111 0.70 -24.32 -11.55
C THR A 111 0.38 -25.04 -12.87
N ASN A 112 1.23 -25.98 -13.31
CA ASN A 112 0.93 -26.91 -14.40
C ASN A 112 0.29 -28.22 -13.90
N GLU A 113 0.03 -28.39 -12.61
CA GLU A 113 -0.82 -29.49 -12.15
C GLU A 113 -2.30 -29.17 -12.37
N PHE A 114 -2.78 -29.65 -13.52
CA PHE A 114 -4.19 -29.79 -13.83
C PHE A 114 -4.86 -30.66 -12.75
N ASP A 115 -5.59 -30.05 -11.82
CA ASP A 115 -6.53 -30.81 -10.98
C ASP A 115 -7.66 -31.31 -11.91
N PHE A 116 -7.67 -32.62 -12.11
CA PHE A 116 -8.39 -33.26 -13.22
C PHE A 116 -9.91 -33.26 -13.05
N ASP A 117 -10.44 -32.88 -11.90
CA ASP A 117 -11.85 -33.14 -11.55
C ASP A 117 -12.69 -31.89 -11.27
N LEU A 118 -12.80 -31.00 -12.26
CA LEU A 118 -13.79 -29.91 -12.24
C LEU A 118 -15.22 -30.43 -12.09
N TYR A 119 -15.48 -31.67 -12.53
CA TYR A 119 -16.78 -32.33 -12.42
C TYR A 119 -17.14 -32.70 -10.97
N SER A 120 -16.13 -32.85 -10.10
CA SER A 120 -16.32 -33.03 -8.66
C SER A 120 -16.46 -31.73 -7.87
N LYS A 121 -16.14 -30.57 -8.47
CA LYS A 121 -16.23 -29.28 -7.79
C LYS A 121 -17.67 -28.76 -7.85
N ASN A 122 -18.18 -28.33 -6.71
CA ASN A 122 -19.47 -27.63 -6.64
C ASN A 122 -19.27 -26.21 -7.19
N ILE A 123 -19.67 -25.97 -8.44
CA ILE A 123 -19.60 -24.67 -9.11
C ILE A 123 -20.76 -23.79 -8.62
N CYS A 124 -20.42 -22.65 -8.05
CA CYS A 124 -21.34 -21.66 -7.51
C CYS A 124 -21.99 -20.83 -8.61
N GLN A 125 -21.20 -20.33 -9.57
CA GLN A 125 -21.72 -19.67 -10.78
C GLN A 125 -20.94 -20.10 -12.02
N GLU A 126 -21.63 -20.07 -13.16
CA GLU A 126 -21.01 -20.29 -14.47
C GLU A 126 -21.29 -19.10 -15.40
N PHE A 127 -20.21 -18.48 -15.87
CA PHE A 127 -20.20 -17.53 -16.97
C PHE A 127 -19.93 -18.30 -18.26
N VAL A 128 -20.83 -18.20 -19.23
CA VAL A 128 -20.64 -18.81 -20.55
C VAL A 128 -20.42 -17.72 -21.59
N VAL A 129 -19.19 -17.60 -22.08
CA VAL A 129 -18.80 -16.70 -23.15
C VAL A 129 -18.96 -17.44 -24.49
N GLU A 130 -19.88 -16.96 -25.32
CA GLU A 130 -20.16 -17.52 -26.63
C GLU A 130 -20.31 -16.37 -27.63
N GLY A 131 -19.32 -16.25 -28.54
CA GLY A 131 -19.20 -15.13 -29.44
C GLY A 131 -19.16 -13.79 -28.68
N SER A 132 -19.92 -12.81 -29.16
CA SER A 132 -20.01 -11.48 -28.56
C SER A 132 -20.91 -11.40 -27.32
N THR A 133 -21.21 -12.53 -26.66
CA THR A 133 -22.11 -12.56 -25.50
C THR A 133 -21.52 -13.33 -24.33
N VAL A 134 -21.79 -12.86 -23.11
CA VAL A 134 -21.59 -13.60 -21.87
C VAL A 134 -22.95 -13.93 -21.27
N LYS A 135 -23.14 -15.18 -20.87
CA LYS A 135 -24.35 -15.66 -20.21
C LYS A 135 -24.07 -15.93 -18.74
N LEU A 136 -24.97 -15.50 -17.86
CA LEU A 136 -24.93 -15.79 -16.43
C LEU A 136 -26.37 -16.03 -15.96
N ASN A 137 -26.62 -17.20 -15.36
CA ASN A 137 -27.94 -17.57 -14.81
C ASN A 137 -29.10 -17.40 -15.80
N GLY A 138 -28.87 -17.80 -17.06
CA GLY A 138 -29.86 -17.75 -18.14
C GLY A 138 -30.03 -16.37 -18.81
N PHE A 139 -29.39 -15.31 -18.28
CA PHE A 139 -29.38 -14.00 -18.90
C PHE A 139 -28.17 -13.84 -19.81
N SER A 140 -28.37 -13.21 -20.97
CA SER A 140 -27.31 -12.94 -21.96
C SER A 140 -26.98 -11.45 -22.00
N TYR A 141 -25.69 -11.13 -21.97
CA TYR A 141 -25.16 -9.77 -21.99
C TYR A 141 -24.16 -9.59 -23.14
N SER A 142 -24.28 -8.52 -23.92
CA SER A 142 -23.35 -8.23 -25.02
C SER A 142 -21.98 -7.81 -24.49
N LEU A 143 -20.91 -8.52 -24.88
CA LEU A 143 -19.51 -8.22 -24.58
C LEU A 143 -19.01 -6.96 -25.29
N VAL A 144 -19.70 -6.52 -26.33
CA VAL A 144 -19.34 -5.34 -27.12
C VAL A 144 -20.54 -4.42 -27.26
N ASN A 145 -20.30 -3.12 -27.19
CA ASN A 145 -21.31 -2.09 -27.43
C ASN A 145 -20.74 -1.01 -28.34
N GLY A 146 -21.25 -0.91 -29.56
CA GLY A 146 -20.72 0.01 -30.57
C GLY A 146 -19.25 -0.22 -30.94
N GLY A 147 -18.76 -1.46 -30.87
CA GLY A 147 -17.36 -1.81 -31.14
C GLY A 147 -16.39 -1.61 -29.97
N VAL A 148 -16.88 -1.11 -28.83
CA VAL A 148 -16.08 -0.97 -27.60
C VAL A 148 -16.33 -2.18 -26.69
N PRO A 149 -15.29 -2.83 -26.14
CA PRO A 149 -15.44 -3.87 -25.14
C PRO A 149 -16.18 -3.37 -23.90
N GLU A 150 -17.17 -4.13 -23.46
CA GLU A 150 -17.96 -3.85 -22.26
C GLU A 150 -17.24 -4.34 -21.01
N LYS A 151 -17.36 -3.56 -19.94
CA LYS A 151 -16.74 -3.87 -18.64
C LYS A 151 -17.75 -4.47 -17.69
N TYR A 152 -17.42 -5.62 -17.15
CA TYR A 152 -18.24 -6.32 -16.17
C TYR A 152 -17.62 -6.26 -14.80
N GLN A 153 -18.45 -6.30 -13.77
CA GLN A 153 -18.02 -6.33 -12.38
C GLN A 153 -18.76 -7.43 -11.63
N LEU A 154 -18.04 -8.22 -10.84
CA LEU A 154 -18.58 -9.23 -9.95
C LEU A 154 -18.15 -8.89 -8.53
N TYR A 155 -19.11 -8.63 -7.65
CA TYR A 155 -18.88 -8.44 -6.23
C TYR A 155 -19.30 -9.70 -5.50
N ILE A 156 -18.44 -10.29 -4.69
CA ILE A 156 -18.76 -11.43 -3.82
C ILE A 156 -18.54 -10.95 -2.38
N SER A 157 -19.58 -11.04 -1.55
CA SER A 157 -19.48 -10.61 -0.16
C SER A 157 -20.25 -11.53 0.78
N LYS A 158 -19.83 -11.57 2.04
CA LYS A 158 -20.55 -12.33 3.07
C LYS A 158 -21.95 -11.77 3.32
N SER A 159 -22.89 -12.66 3.64
CA SER A 159 -24.27 -12.36 4.03
C SER A 159 -24.66 -13.21 5.25
N SER A 160 -25.85 -13.00 5.82
CA SER A 160 -26.35 -13.80 6.95
C SER A 160 -26.52 -15.29 6.60
N ASP A 161 -26.84 -15.58 5.35
CA ASP A 161 -27.27 -16.90 4.88
C ASP A 161 -26.23 -17.58 3.97
N GLY A 162 -24.98 -17.08 3.97
CA GLY A 162 -23.91 -17.53 3.10
C GLY A 162 -23.17 -16.36 2.49
N TYR A 163 -23.03 -16.35 1.16
CA TYR A 163 -22.42 -15.25 0.41
C TYR A 163 -23.40 -14.73 -0.62
N ASN A 164 -23.32 -13.46 -0.96
CA ASN A 164 -24.06 -12.87 -2.06
C ASN A 164 -23.08 -12.56 -3.18
N TYR A 165 -23.54 -12.69 -4.42
CA TYR A 165 -22.85 -12.08 -5.55
C TYR A 165 -23.71 -10.97 -6.18
N ILE A 166 -23.05 -9.92 -6.68
CA ILE A 166 -23.68 -8.86 -7.46
C ILE A 166 -22.91 -8.72 -8.77
N PHE A 167 -23.61 -8.91 -9.88
CA PHE A 167 -23.08 -8.74 -11.23
C PHE A 167 -23.54 -7.41 -11.83
N LYS A 168 -22.59 -6.64 -12.36
CA LYS A 168 -22.84 -5.34 -13.00
C LYS A 168 -22.21 -5.29 -14.39
N LYS A 169 -22.85 -4.52 -15.28
CA LYS A 169 -22.36 -4.17 -16.62
C LYS A 169 -22.22 -2.66 -16.71
N GLY A 170 -21.01 -2.17 -16.98
CA GLY A 170 -20.74 -0.71 -17.04
C GLY A 170 -21.07 0.00 -15.72
N GLY A 171 -20.98 -0.69 -14.58
CA GLY A 171 -21.40 -0.18 -13.26
C GLY A 171 -22.90 -0.25 -12.97
N ILE A 172 -23.73 -0.69 -13.94
CA ILE A 172 -25.18 -0.85 -13.78
C ILE A 172 -25.47 -2.27 -13.31
N PHE A 173 -26.24 -2.39 -12.22
CA PHE A 173 -26.73 -3.67 -11.69
C PHE A 173 -27.42 -4.50 -12.78
N GLN A 174 -27.06 -5.78 -12.87
CA GLN A 174 -27.64 -6.73 -13.82
C GLN A 174 -28.30 -7.90 -13.12
N ASN A 175 -27.58 -8.53 -12.17
CA ASN A 175 -28.02 -9.75 -11.52
C ASN A 175 -27.41 -9.85 -10.12
N ASP A 176 -28.06 -10.61 -9.25
CA ASP A 176 -27.54 -11.00 -7.95
C ASP A 176 -27.99 -12.40 -7.56
N GLY A 177 -27.46 -12.91 -6.46
CA GLY A 177 -27.95 -14.16 -5.91
C GLY A 177 -27.12 -14.68 -4.75
N LEU A 178 -27.74 -15.61 -4.03
CA LEU A 178 -27.11 -16.26 -2.90
C LEU A 178 -26.20 -17.40 -3.38
N ILE A 179 -24.97 -17.41 -2.85
CA ILE A 179 -24.02 -18.50 -2.94
C ILE A 179 -23.98 -19.16 -1.56
N THR A 180 -24.30 -20.45 -1.50
CA THR A 180 -24.23 -21.26 -0.29
C THR A 180 -23.14 -22.33 -0.46
N PRO A 181 -21.85 -21.97 -0.37
CA PRO A 181 -20.77 -22.89 -0.68
C PRO A 181 -20.54 -23.84 0.50
N ASP A 182 -20.53 -25.15 0.22
CA ASP A 182 -20.22 -26.16 1.24
C ASP A 182 -18.77 -25.99 1.76
N THR A 183 -17.81 -25.80 0.85
CA THR A 183 -16.38 -25.74 1.17
C THR A 183 -15.69 -24.49 0.65
N GLU A 184 -15.81 -24.16 -0.64
CA GLU A 184 -15.15 -23.05 -1.33
C GLU A 184 -16.13 -22.38 -2.31
N ILE A 185 -15.91 -21.10 -2.63
CA ILE A 185 -16.68 -20.39 -3.66
C ILE A 185 -16.00 -20.62 -5.00
N ASN A 186 -16.64 -21.42 -5.87
CA ASN A 186 -16.05 -21.83 -7.13
C ASN A 186 -16.80 -21.20 -8.30
N GLU A 187 -16.16 -20.28 -9.00
CA GLU A 187 -16.70 -19.57 -10.14
C GLU A 187 -16.10 -20.14 -11.43
N LYS A 188 -16.94 -20.46 -12.42
CA LYS A 188 -16.49 -21.02 -13.70
C LYS A 188 -16.72 -20.02 -14.84
N ILE A 189 -15.74 -19.86 -15.72
CA ILE A 189 -15.84 -19.08 -16.95
C ILE A 189 -15.54 -20.03 -18.11
N SER A 190 -16.56 -20.35 -18.90
CA SER A 190 -16.50 -21.23 -20.07
C SER A 190 -16.48 -20.40 -21.35
N PHE A 191 -15.45 -20.51 -22.17
CA PHE A 191 -15.42 -20.00 -23.54
C PHE A 191 -15.88 -21.10 -24.49
N ILE A 192 -16.84 -20.76 -25.36
CA ILE A 192 -17.44 -21.68 -26.34
C ILE A 192 -17.37 -21.06 -27.73
N GLY A 193 -17.04 -21.88 -28.73
CA GLY A 193 -16.98 -21.55 -30.15
C GLY A 193 -15.61 -21.12 -30.67
N GLY A 194 -14.52 -21.38 -29.94
CA GLY A 194 -13.15 -21.02 -30.35
C GLY A 194 -12.94 -19.52 -30.65
N GLY A 195 -13.75 -18.65 -30.03
CA GLY A 195 -13.75 -17.22 -30.30
C GLY A 195 -12.50 -16.52 -29.74
N THR A 196 -12.07 -15.44 -30.40
CA THR A 196 -11.06 -14.49 -29.86
C THR A 196 -11.71 -13.45 -28.93
N ASP A 197 -12.86 -13.80 -28.36
CA ASP A 197 -13.69 -12.91 -27.57
C ASP A 197 -13.00 -12.56 -26.26
N LYS A 198 -13.18 -11.30 -25.84
CA LYS A 198 -12.58 -10.76 -24.63
C LYS A 198 -13.66 -10.53 -23.59
N PHE A 199 -13.56 -11.23 -22.47
CA PHE A 199 -14.42 -11.01 -21.32
C PHE A 199 -13.65 -10.26 -20.23
N GLU A 200 -13.89 -8.95 -20.14
CA GLU A 200 -13.31 -8.09 -19.10
C GLU A 200 -14.21 -8.13 -17.85
N LEU A 201 -13.86 -8.99 -16.89
CA LEU A 201 -14.55 -9.13 -15.61
C LEU A 201 -13.69 -8.59 -14.47
N HIS A 202 -14.18 -7.62 -13.72
CA HIS A 202 -13.53 -7.10 -12.51
C HIS A 202 -14.16 -7.73 -11.28
N VAL A 203 -13.40 -8.51 -10.54
CA VAL A 203 -13.90 -9.19 -9.34
C VAL A 203 -13.50 -8.41 -8.10
N THR A 204 -14.44 -8.21 -7.18
CA THR A 204 -14.21 -7.68 -5.84
C THR A 204 -14.72 -8.71 -4.84
N VAL A 205 -13.84 -9.17 -3.96
CA VAL A 205 -14.17 -10.13 -2.90
C VAL A 205 -14.02 -9.45 -1.55
N ASP A 206 -15.08 -9.46 -0.76
CA ASP A 206 -15.14 -8.80 0.54
C ASP A 206 -15.63 -9.76 1.64
N ASP A 207 -15.01 -9.70 2.81
CA ASP A 207 -15.34 -10.50 4.01
C ASP A 207 -15.44 -12.03 3.79
N THR A 208 -14.60 -12.62 2.94
CA THR A 208 -14.56 -14.08 2.70
C THR A 208 -13.46 -14.79 3.49
N VAL A 209 -13.10 -14.30 4.67
CA VAL A 209 -11.96 -14.83 5.46
C VAL A 209 -12.05 -16.32 5.82
N ASP A 210 -13.25 -16.89 5.75
CA ASP A 210 -13.54 -18.29 6.03
C ASP A 210 -13.62 -19.19 4.79
N LYS A 211 -13.49 -18.63 3.58
CA LYS A 211 -13.62 -19.36 2.31
C LYS A 211 -12.66 -18.88 1.24
N ASN A 212 -12.05 -19.82 0.52
CA ASN A 212 -11.34 -19.51 -0.71
C ASN A 212 -12.34 -19.19 -1.82
N VAL A 213 -12.00 -18.22 -2.65
CA VAL A 213 -12.71 -17.93 -3.90
C VAL A 213 -11.82 -18.37 -5.05
N ASN A 214 -12.31 -19.34 -5.82
CA ASN A 214 -11.59 -19.95 -6.93
C ASN A 214 -12.26 -19.57 -8.25
N PHE A 215 -11.46 -19.18 -9.25
CA PHE A 215 -11.93 -19.00 -10.62
C PHE A 215 -11.34 -20.08 -11.52
N TYR A 216 -12.21 -20.74 -12.27
CA TYR A 216 -11.88 -21.77 -13.25
C TYR A 216 -12.17 -21.24 -14.64
N ILE A 217 -11.14 -21.05 -15.46
CA ILE A 217 -11.30 -20.68 -16.86
C ILE A 217 -11.16 -21.94 -17.71
N VAL A 218 -12.15 -22.20 -18.55
CA VAL A 218 -12.24 -23.37 -19.43
C VAL A 218 -12.52 -22.90 -20.85
N ASP A 219 -11.73 -23.34 -21.82
CA ASP A 219 -12.00 -23.18 -23.26
C ASP A 219 -12.41 -24.51 -23.91
N ASP A 220 -12.92 -24.48 -25.14
CA ASP A 220 -13.32 -25.65 -25.94
C ASP A 220 -12.19 -26.69 -26.09
N ASP A 221 -10.94 -26.23 -26.14
CA ASP A 221 -9.75 -27.08 -26.20
C ASP A 221 -9.39 -27.71 -24.83
N ASN A 222 -10.23 -27.52 -23.80
CA ASN A 222 -10.01 -27.93 -22.41
C ASN A 222 -8.71 -27.38 -21.79
N SER A 223 -8.17 -26.28 -22.31
CA SER A 223 -7.14 -25.52 -21.63
C SER A 223 -7.75 -24.94 -20.34
N ARG A 224 -7.21 -25.36 -19.19
CA ARG A 224 -7.72 -25.01 -17.85
C ARG A 224 -6.73 -24.13 -17.12
N LEU A 225 -7.25 -23.09 -16.48
CA LEU A 225 -6.49 -22.26 -15.56
C LEU A 225 -7.26 -22.12 -14.24
N ILE A 226 -6.59 -22.45 -13.15
CA ILE A 226 -7.11 -22.35 -11.78
C ILE A 226 -6.48 -21.13 -11.12
N LEU A 227 -7.32 -20.28 -10.52
CA LEU A 227 -6.84 -19.15 -9.72
C LEU A 227 -7.39 -19.29 -8.33
N VAL A 228 -6.48 -19.41 -7.38
CA VAL A 228 -6.77 -19.59 -5.96
C VAL A 228 -6.45 -18.29 -5.24
N ASN A 229 -7.45 -17.70 -4.58
CA ASN A 229 -7.23 -16.65 -3.60
C ASN A 229 -7.07 -17.28 -2.21
N ASP A 230 -5.98 -16.98 -1.51
CA ASP A 230 -5.65 -17.53 -0.17
C ASP A 230 -6.50 -16.94 0.98
N GLY A 231 -7.50 -16.10 0.66
CA GLY A 231 -8.51 -15.58 1.59
C GLY A 231 -8.00 -14.48 2.53
N ASN A 232 -6.69 -14.21 2.56
CA ASN A 232 -6.08 -13.26 3.50
C ASN A 232 -5.84 -11.86 2.89
N LYS A 233 -6.12 -11.68 1.60
CA LYS A 233 -6.00 -10.39 0.90
C LYS A 233 -7.19 -10.18 -0.04
N SER A 234 -7.75 -8.97 -0.04
CA SER A 234 -8.75 -8.57 -1.03
C SER A 234 -8.16 -8.73 -2.43
N PHE A 235 -8.78 -9.56 -3.26
CA PHE A 235 -8.43 -9.68 -4.68
C PHE A 235 -8.85 -8.36 -5.35
N ASN A 236 -7.89 -7.48 -5.61
CA ASN A 236 -8.15 -6.14 -6.15
C ASN A 236 -7.59 -5.97 -7.56
N ARG A 237 -7.70 -7.00 -8.42
CA ARG A 237 -7.93 -6.82 -9.87
C ARG A 237 -7.89 -8.13 -10.64
N TYR A 238 -8.78 -8.21 -11.61
CA TYR A 238 -8.67 -9.11 -12.74
C TYR A 238 -8.77 -8.24 -14.00
N MET A 239 -7.81 -8.33 -14.93
CA MET A 239 -7.70 -7.35 -16.03
C MET A 239 -8.31 -7.81 -17.36
N TYR A 240 -8.33 -9.09 -17.72
CA TYR A 240 -9.19 -9.68 -18.77
C TYR A 240 -8.87 -11.18 -18.91
N ALA A 241 -9.85 -11.98 -19.33
CA ALA A 241 -9.61 -13.35 -19.82
C ALA A 241 -9.75 -13.35 -21.35
N VAL A 242 -8.77 -13.94 -22.05
CA VAL A 242 -8.81 -14.21 -23.50
C VAL A 242 -8.52 -15.70 -23.71
N SER A 243 -9.10 -16.29 -24.76
CA SER A 243 -8.96 -17.70 -25.13
C SER A 243 -7.52 -18.13 -25.43
N ASP A 244 -6.65 -17.21 -25.88
CA ASP A 244 -5.29 -17.49 -26.34
C ASP A 244 -4.18 -17.17 -25.33
N GLN A 245 -4.45 -16.31 -24.33
CA GLN A 245 -3.49 -15.96 -23.27
C GLN A 245 -4.18 -15.21 -22.13
N VAL A 246 -3.85 -15.55 -20.87
CA VAL A 246 -4.26 -14.75 -19.71
C VAL A 246 -3.09 -13.87 -19.26
N ASN A 247 -3.23 -12.56 -19.46
CA ASN A 247 -2.28 -11.59 -18.94
C ASN A 247 -2.78 -11.08 -17.58
N TYR A 248 -2.10 -11.50 -16.51
CA TYR A 248 -2.27 -10.92 -15.18
C TYR A 248 -1.32 -9.75 -15.01
N SER A 249 -1.83 -8.62 -14.52
CA SER A 249 -0.96 -7.60 -13.94
C SER A 249 -1.67 -6.96 -12.75
N ASP A 250 -1.43 -7.50 -11.55
CA ASP A 250 -1.45 -6.68 -10.34
C ASP A 250 0.01 -6.25 -10.13
N SER A 251 0.27 -4.94 -10.23
CA SER A 251 1.60 -4.41 -9.95
C SER A 251 1.54 -3.70 -8.60
N LEU A 252 1.79 -4.45 -7.54
CA LEU A 252 2.04 -3.85 -6.23
C LEU A 252 3.41 -3.19 -6.27
N TYR A 253 3.45 -1.87 -6.22
CA TYR A 253 4.70 -1.12 -6.17
C TYR A 253 5.09 -0.85 -4.72
N LYS A 254 6.30 -1.28 -4.34
CA LYS A 254 6.96 -0.81 -3.12
C LYS A 254 7.75 0.45 -3.47
N ILE A 255 7.32 1.57 -2.92
CA ILE A 255 8.00 2.85 -3.04
C ILE A 255 8.78 3.07 -1.75
N GLU A 256 10.07 3.31 -1.88
CA GLU A 256 10.96 3.66 -0.78
C GLU A 256 11.55 5.04 -1.05
N VAL A 257 11.39 5.96 -0.09
CA VAL A 257 11.95 7.30 -0.12
C VAL A 257 12.96 7.44 1.00
N THR A 258 14.19 7.81 0.66
CA THR A 258 15.29 7.97 1.61
C THR A 258 15.80 9.40 1.57
N VAL A 259 15.89 10.04 2.74
CA VAL A 259 16.35 11.42 2.90
C VAL A 259 17.70 11.41 3.59
N TYR A 260 18.70 12.00 2.91
CA TYR A 260 20.07 12.12 3.38
C TYR A 260 20.39 13.55 3.81
N LYS A 261 21.27 13.71 4.79
CA LYS A 261 21.92 14.98 5.14
C LYS A 261 23.43 14.74 5.20
N GLY A 262 24.15 15.16 4.16
CA GLY A 262 25.53 14.72 3.97
C GLY A 262 25.62 13.22 3.69
N PRO A 263 26.49 12.45 4.37
CA PRO A 263 26.58 10.99 4.19
C PRO A 263 25.49 10.22 4.99
N ASP A 264 24.82 10.86 5.93
CA ASP A 264 23.94 10.19 6.88
C ASP A 264 22.50 10.09 6.35
N VAL A 265 21.88 8.92 6.56
CA VAL A 265 20.45 8.70 6.34
C VAL A 265 19.70 9.22 7.57
N ILE A 266 18.89 10.28 7.38
CA ILE A 266 18.11 10.87 8.48
C ILE A 266 16.73 10.23 8.56
N ASN A 267 16.14 9.87 7.41
CA ASN A 267 14.83 9.24 7.36
C ASN A 267 14.69 8.29 6.17
N ARG A 268 13.87 7.26 6.35
CA ARG A 268 13.48 6.29 5.34
C ARG A 268 11.98 6.01 5.48
N LEU A 269 11.21 6.31 4.45
CA LEU A 269 9.77 6.08 4.38
C LEU A 269 9.47 5.02 3.31
N ILE A 270 8.68 4.01 3.67
CA ILE A 270 8.25 2.94 2.76
C ILE A 270 6.73 3.01 2.64
N SER A 271 6.23 2.91 1.41
CA SER A 271 4.81 2.78 1.13
C SER A 271 4.56 1.78 0.02
N TYR A 272 3.39 1.15 0.06
CA TYR A 272 2.90 0.29 -0.99
C TYR A 272 1.79 0.99 -1.75
N VAL A 273 1.76 0.81 -3.07
CA VAL A 273 0.73 1.35 -3.96
C VAL A 273 0.28 0.23 -4.89
N ASN A 274 -1.01 -0.06 -4.88
CA ASN A 274 -1.64 -0.94 -5.86
C ASN A 274 -2.08 -0.10 -7.07
N LYS A 275 -1.86 -0.60 -8.29
CA LYS A 275 -1.96 0.23 -9.49
C LYS A 275 -2.35 -0.50 -10.76
#